data_AF-A0A8X7RUX7-F1
#
_entry.id   AF-A0A8X7RUX7-F1
#
_cell.length_a   1.000
_cell.length_b   1.000
_cell.length_c   1.000
_cell.angle_alpha   90.00
_cell.angle_beta   90.00
_cell.angle_gamma   90.00
#
_symmetry.space_group_name_H-M   'P 1'
#
loop_
_entity.id
_entity.type
_entity.pdbx_description
1 polymer ?
#
loop_
_entity_poly.entity_id
_entity_poly.type
_entity_poly.pdbx_seq_one_letter_code
_entity_poly.pdbx_strand_id
1 'polypeptide(L)'
;MNDCEDRFIKFLSLCNRYEAGNGFHIIGAHTDSPCLKLKPVSKVTKGGCLEVGVQTYGGGLWYTWFDRDLTVAGRVIVKEEKAGSVSYSHRLVRIQDPIMRIPTLAIHLDRNVNSEGFKPNTQTHLVPLLATAIKAEVNKVPAEGVEEDGGKKCLETSSKSKHHPLLMEIIANALGCKPDEISDFELQVCDTQPSILGGAAKEFIFSGRLDNLCMSFCSLKALIDATSSGSGLEEESGVRMVALFDHEEVGSNSAQGAGSPVMIDAMSHITSCFSSDAKVLKKAIQKSLLVSADMAHALHPNFMDKHEENHQPKMHGGLVIKHNANQRYATNAVTSFVFREIAEKHNLLSRYDLPDFVVRNDMACGSTIGPILASSVGIRTVDVGAPQLSMHSIREMCAADDVKHSYEHFKAFFQEFTHLDTKLTVDV
;
A
#
# COMPACT_ATOMS: atom_id res chain seq x y z
N MET A 1 -8.04 3.94 10.85
CA MET A 1 -7.34 2.67 10.53
C MET A 1 -5.97 2.76 11.18
N ASN A 2 -5.52 1.70 11.87
CA ASN A 2 -4.17 1.66 12.42
C ASN A 2 -3.19 1.55 11.24
N ASP A 3 -2.40 2.59 10.98
CA ASP A 3 -1.44 2.70 9.86
C ASP A 3 -0.18 1.84 10.06
N CYS A 4 -0.35 0.62 10.53
CA CYS A 4 0.73 -0.34 10.65
C CYS A 4 0.54 -1.42 9.60
N GLU A 5 1.35 -1.36 8.55
CA GLU A 5 1.44 -2.37 7.50
C GLU A 5 1.95 -3.68 8.10
N ASP A 6 1.09 -4.69 8.16
CA ASP A 6 1.51 -6.08 8.11
C ASP A 6 1.84 -6.40 6.65
N ARG A 7 3.08 -6.85 6.42
CA ARG A 7 3.75 -6.83 5.11
C ARG A 7 3.21 -7.81 4.09
N PHE A 8 2.40 -8.78 4.48
CA PHE A 8 1.78 -9.68 3.52
C PHE A 8 0.58 -10.32 4.16
N ILE A 9 -0.58 -10.17 3.54
CA ILE A 9 -1.82 -10.70 4.10
C ILE A 9 -2.56 -11.52 3.05
N LYS A 10 -2.73 -12.80 3.37
CA LYS A 10 -3.56 -13.73 2.60
C LYS A 10 -4.85 -13.97 3.36
N PHE A 11 -5.97 -13.71 2.70
CA PHE A 11 -7.28 -14.15 3.17
C PHE A 11 -7.86 -15.12 2.15
N LEU A 12 -8.31 -16.29 2.64
CA LEU A 12 -8.88 -17.33 1.80
C LEU A 12 -10.16 -17.85 2.42
N SER A 13 -11.13 -18.18 1.58
CA SER A 13 -12.33 -18.91 1.95
C SER A 13 -12.45 -20.14 1.07
N LEU A 14 -12.41 -21.30 1.72
CA LEU A 14 -12.67 -22.60 1.08
C LEU A 14 -14.18 -22.83 1.03
N CYS A 15 -14.69 -23.08 -0.17
CA CYS A 15 -16.10 -23.34 -0.41
C CYS A 15 -16.41 -24.83 -0.21
N ASN A 16 -17.64 -25.15 0.20
CA ASN A 16 -18.02 -26.50 0.63
C ASN A 16 -18.00 -27.54 -0.51
N ARG A 17 -18.08 -27.12 -1.78
CA ARG A 17 -18.03 -28.01 -2.97
C ARG A 17 -16.70 -27.97 -3.70
N TYR A 18 -15.64 -27.48 -3.06
CA TYR A 18 -14.33 -27.47 -3.69
C TYR A 18 -13.82 -28.90 -3.93
N GLU A 19 -13.45 -29.18 -5.17
CA GLU A 19 -12.73 -30.39 -5.58
C GLU A 19 -11.37 -30.00 -6.13
N ALA A 20 -10.40 -30.90 -5.96
CA ALA A 20 -9.05 -30.69 -6.43
C ALA A 20 -9.05 -30.43 -7.96
N GLY A 21 -8.64 -29.23 -8.35
CA GLY A 21 -8.58 -28.83 -9.77
C GLY A 21 -9.68 -27.86 -10.19
N ASN A 22 -10.54 -27.44 -9.26
CA ASN A 22 -11.39 -26.27 -9.43
C ASN A 22 -10.55 -24.98 -9.37
N GLY A 23 -11.13 -23.91 -9.92
CA GLY A 23 -10.45 -22.63 -10.07
C GLY A 23 -10.31 -21.84 -8.78
N PHE A 24 -9.46 -20.83 -8.82
CA PHE A 24 -9.30 -19.79 -7.82
C PHE A 24 -9.84 -18.47 -8.37
N HIS A 25 -10.68 -17.79 -7.58
CA HIS A 25 -11.20 -16.46 -7.86
C HIS A 25 -10.36 -15.51 -7.02
N ILE A 26 -9.38 -14.87 -7.63
CA ILE A 26 -8.34 -14.14 -6.89
C ILE A 26 -8.51 -12.65 -7.15
N ILE A 27 -8.49 -11.86 -6.08
CA ILE A 27 -8.23 -10.43 -6.18
C ILE A 27 -6.87 -10.15 -5.53
N GLY A 28 -5.94 -9.65 -6.33
CA GLY A 28 -4.63 -9.21 -5.88
C GLY A 28 -4.59 -7.70 -5.74
N ALA A 29 -4.03 -7.18 -4.66
CA ALA A 29 -3.74 -5.76 -4.47
C ALA A 29 -2.43 -5.59 -3.68
N HIS A 30 -1.99 -4.38 -3.39
CA HIS A 30 -0.81 -4.14 -2.54
C HIS A 30 -1.11 -3.26 -1.32
N THR A 31 -0.30 -3.45 -0.28
CA THR A 31 -0.45 -2.80 1.03
C THR A 31 0.49 -1.63 1.23
N ASP A 32 1.53 -1.51 0.41
CA ASP A 32 2.51 -0.44 0.51
C ASP A 32 2.11 0.77 -0.35
N SER A 33 2.67 1.92 0.02
CA SER A 33 2.53 3.19 -0.70
C SER A 33 3.87 3.93 -0.69
N PRO A 34 4.10 4.89 -1.60
CA PRO A 34 5.32 5.68 -1.57
C PRO A 34 5.41 6.48 -0.27
N CYS A 35 6.54 6.38 0.41
CA CYS A 35 6.74 7.01 1.71
C CYS A 35 8.21 7.36 1.98
N LEU A 36 8.45 8.03 3.10
CA LEU A 36 9.80 8.22 3.63
C LEU A 36 10.05 7.20 4.74
N LYS A 37 11.01 6.31 4.56
CA LYS A 37 11.41 5.34 5.59
C LYS A 37 12.59 5.89 6.37
N LEU A 38 12.63 5.67 7.69
CA LEU A 38 13.79 6.03 8.50
C LEU A 38 15.01 5.21 8.05
N LYS A 39 16.17 5.87 7.97
CA LYS A 39 17.44 5.17 7.69
C LYS A 39 17.88 4.34 8.91
N PRO A 40 18.62 3.22 8.71
CA PRO A 40 19.20 2.43 9.80
C PRO A 40 20.09 3.24 10.76
N VAL A 41 20.66 4.34 10.27
CA VAL A 41 21.28 5.39 11.08
C VAL A 41 20.57 6.68 10.72
N SER A 42 19.62 7.09 11.56
CA SER A 42 18.76 8.26 11.31
C SER A 42 19.22 9.51 12.04
N LYS A 43 20.22 9.43 12.93
CA LYS A 43 20.71 10.60 13.66
C LYS A 43 21.37 11.61 12.72
N VAL A 44 20.75 12.79 12.57
CA VAL A 44 21.33 13.94 11.86
C VAL A 44 21.27 15.18 12.75
N THR A 45 22.36 15.93 12.85
CA THR A 45 22.43 17.21 13.60
C THR A 45 23.00 18.28 12.69
N LYS A 46 22.25 19.36 12.46
CA LYS A 46 22.68 20.48 11.62
C LYS A 46 21.99 21.76 12.06
N GLY A 47 22.70 22.90 12.00
CA GLY A 47 22.11 24.22 12.26
C GLY A 47 21.44 24.35 13.63
N GLY A 48 21.96 23.67 14.66
CA GLY A 48 21.36 23.65 16.00
C GLY A 48 20.05 22.85 16.11
N CYS A 49 19.71 22.05 15.09
CA CYS A 49 18.51 21.22 15.05
C CYS A 49 18.86 19.72 15.03
N LEU A 50 17.95 18.92 15.57
CA LEU A 50 17.92 17.47 15.50
C LEU A 50 17.00 17.12 14.34
N GLU A 51 17.57 16.45 13.35
CA GLU A 51 16.89 15.98 12.16
C GLU A 51 16.91 14.44 12.14
N VAL A 52 15.96 13.84 11.41
CA VAL A 52 15.83 12.39 11.26
C VAL A 52 16.15 12.01 9.82
N GLY A 53 17.26 11.32 9.60
CA GLY A 53 17.65 10.80 8.29
C GLY A 53 16.64 9.82 7.75
N VAL A 54 16.13 10.10 6.54
CA VAL A 54 15.16 9.27 5.82
C VAL A 54 15.69 8.83 4.46
N GLN A 55 15.04 7.82 3.88
CA GLN A 55 15.20 7.34 2.52
C GLN A 55 13.84 7.33 1.81
N THR A 56 13.84 7.62 0.52
CA THR A 56 12.65 7.55 -0.33
C THR A 56 12.32 6.09 -0.63
N TYR A 57 11.06 5.72 -0.44
CA TYR A 57 10.51 4.41 -0.79
C TYR A 57 9.43 4.61 -1.86
N GLY A 58 9.55 3.94 -3.00
CA GLY A 58 8.64 4.12 -4.13
C GLY A 58 8.84 5.41 -4.92
N GLY A 59 7.90 5.69 -5.84
CA GLY A 59 7.92 6.84 -6.76
C GLY A 59 7.12 8.05 -6.28
N GLY A 60 7.35 8.52 -5.04
CA GLY A 60 6.54 9.56 -4.39
C GLY A 60 6.63 10.96 -5.01
N LEU A 61 5.52 11.72 -4.93
CA LEU A 61 5.51 13.16 -5.18
C LEU A 61 6.11 13.91 -3.99
N TRP A 62 7.44 13.87 -3.86
CA TRP A 62 8.18 14.31 -2.66
C TRP A 62 7.96 15.77 -2.26
N TYR A 63 7.64 16.65 -3.20
CA TYR A 63 7.31 18.05 -2.86
C TYR A 63 6.05 18.17 -2.01
N THR A 64 5.11 17.22 -2.09
CA THR A 64 3.86 17.25 -1.30
C THR A 64 4.07 16.92 0.18
N TRP A 65 5.22 16.34 0.52
CA TRP A 65 5.62 15.97 1.89
C TRP A 65 6.15 17.16 2.69
N PHE A 66 6.49 18.26 2.03
CA PHE A 66 6.93 19.48 2.69
C PHE A 66 5.77 20.17 3.40
N ASP A 67 6.10 20.84 4.50
CA ASP A 67 5.21 21.63 5.34
C ASP A 67 4.03 20.87 5.97
N ARG A 68 4.08 19.54 5.96
CA ARG A 68 3.11 18.63 6.59
C ARG A 68 3.43 18.38 8.07
N ASP A 69 2.39 18.07 8.82
CA ASP A 69 2.48 17.64 10.21
C ASP A 69 2.74 16.12 10.24
N LEU A 70 3.99 15.74 10.45
CA LEU A 70 4.46 14.38 10.23
C LEU A 70 4.72 13.64 11.54
N THR A 71 4.51 12.33 11.49
CA THR A 71 4.80 11.41 12.59
C THR A 71 5.42 10.11 12.04
N VAL A 72 5.68 9.14 12.91
CA VAL A 72 6.19 7.81 12.50
C VAL A 72 5.22 6.69 12.84
N ALA A 73 5.14 5.71 11.95
CA ALA A 73 4.41 4.46 12.14
C ALA A 73 5.20 3.28 11.57
N GLY A 74 5.01 2.07 12.09
CA GLY A 74 5.63 0.86 11.55
C GLY A 74 5.90 -0.20 12.62
N ARG A 75 6.95 -0.98 12.42
CA ARG A 75 7.32 -2.09 13.31
C ARG A 75 8.60 -1.82 14.09
N VAL A 76 8.64 -2.33 15.31
CA VAL A 76 9.80 -2.26 16.21
C VAL A 76 10.06 -3.65 16.76
N ILE A 77 11.32 -4.09 16.75
CA ILE A 77 11.77 -5.32 17.40
C ILE A 77 12.17 -4.99 18.83
N VAL A 78 11.46 -5.58 19.79
CA VAL A 78 11.66 -5.35 21.22
C VAL A 78 12.26 -6.60 21.85
N LYS A 79 13.34 -6.42 22.60
CA LYS A 79 13.93 -7.43 23.47
C LYS A 79 13.14 -7.48 24.78
N GLU A 80 12.70 -8.66 25.16
CA GLU A 80 12.03 -8.92 26.43
C GLU A 80 12.87 -9.90 27.25
N GLU A 81 13.14 -9.56 28.51
CA GLU A 81 13.88 -10.41 29.44
C GLU A 81 13.00 -10.83 30.61
N LYS A 82 12.70 -12.12 30.71
CA LYS A 82 11.83 -12.67 31.75
C LYS A 82 12.46 -13.93 32.35
N ALA A 83 12.63 -13.93 33.68
CA ALA A 83 13.19 -15.05 34.43
C ALA A 83 14.53 -15.59 33.88
N GLY A 84 15.41 -14.70 33.39
CA GLY A 84 16.70 -15.05 32.82
C GLY A 84 16.67 -15.58 31.38
N SER A 85 15.50 -15.62 30.73
CA SER A 85 15.37 -15.91 29.30
C SER A 85 15.16 -14.63 28.50
N VAL A 86 15.85 -14.53 27.35
CA VAL A 86 15.72 -13.43 26.40
C VAL A 86 14.87 -13.87 25.21
N SER A 87 13.83 -13.13 24.92
CA SER A 87 12.99 -13.28 23.73
C SER A 87 12.93 -11.97 22.94
N TYR A 88 12.64 -12.07 21.64
CA TYR A 88 12.40 -10.90 20.78
C TYR A 88 10.99 -10.97 20.23
N SER A 89 10.27 -9.86 20.30
CA SER A 89 8.92 -9.72 19.72
C SER A 89 8.91 -8.54 18.76
N HIS A 90 8.14 -8.64 17.67
CA HIS A 90 7.82 -7.45 16.88
C HIS A 90 6.56 -6.79 17.44
N ARG A 91 6.56 -5.47 17.53
CA ARG A 91 5.42 -4.66 17.96
C ARG A 91 5.16 -3.55 16.95
N LEU A 92 3.90 -3.29 16.71
CA LEU A 92 3.45 -2.20 15.85
C LEU A 92 3.32 -0.92 16.65
N VAL A 93 3.77 0.21 16.10
CA VAL A 93 3.71 1.51 16.76
C VAL A 93 3.25 2.57 15.75
N ARG A 94 2.41 3.50 16.21
CA ARG A 94 2.10 4.76 15.53
C ARG A 94 2.10 5.85 16.59
N ILE A 95 3.01 6.81 16.44
CA ILE A 95 3.01 8.00 17.29
C ILE A 95 1.85 8.89 16.85
N GLN A 96 1.00 9.32 17.78
CA GLN A 96 -0.20 10.09 17.43
C GLN A 96 0.11 11.57 17.20
N ASP A 97 1.08 12.11 17.96
CA ASP A 97 1.46 13.51 17.86
C ASP A 97 2.30 13.79 16.60
N PRO A 98 2.16 14.99 15.98
CA PRO A 98 3.00 15.44 14.88
C PRO A 98 4.39 15.85 15.39
N ILE A 99 5.27 14.87 15.53
CA ILE A 99 6.59 15.04 16.12
C ILE A 99 7.62 15.63 15.15
N MET A 100 7.34 15.70 13.84
CA MET A 100 8.31 16.15 12.84
C MET A 100 7.67 16.97 11.72
N ARG A 101 8.51 17.75 11.02
CA ARG A 101 8.11 18.53 9.83
C ARG A 101 9.26 18.67 8.86
N ILE A 102 8.98 18.66 7.55
CA ILE A 102 9.96 19.00 6.51
C ILE A 102 9.66 20.43 6.04
N PRO A 103 10.35 21.47 6.53
CA PRO A 103 10.02 22.85 6.18
C PRO A 103 10.46 23.20 4.75
N THR A 104 9.62 23.93 4.01
CA THR A 104 10.09 24.56 2.75
C THR A 104 11.08 25.70 3.02
N LEU A 105 11.94 25.97 2.03
CA LEU A 105 12.75 27.19 2.03
C LEU A 105 11.84 28.38 1.70
N ALA A 106 11.94 29.46 2.47
CA ALA A 106 11.17 30.67 2.21
C ALA A 106 11.49 31.26 0.83
N ILE A 107 10.47 31.63 0.06
CA ILE A 107 10.57 32.21 -1.29
C ILE A 107 11.52 33.42 -1.39
N HIS A 108 11.69 34.19 -0.32
CA HIS A 108 12.62 35.32 -0.27
C HIS A 108 14.08 34.92 -0.47
N LEU A 109 14.42 33.66 -0.14
CA LEU A 109 15.73 33.04 -0.27
C LEU A 109 15.85 32.16 -1.52
N ASP A 110 14.75 31.88 -2.21
CA ASP A 110 14.70 31.23 -3.52
C ASP A 110 13.72 31.98 -4.43
N ARG A 111 14.23 33.02 -5.08
CA ARG A 111 13.42 33.90 -5.92
C ARG A 111 12.97 33.25 -7.23
N ASN A 112 13.52 32.10 -7.59
CA ASN A 112 13.25 31.43 -8.86
C ASN A 112 12.32 30.22 -8.72
N VAL A 113 11.92 29.85 -7.49
CA VAL A 113 11.11 28.64 -7.22
C VAL A 113 9.82 28.55 -8.06
N ASN A 114 9.14 29.68 -8.31
CA ASN A 114 7.90 29.71 -9.08
C ASN A 114 8.12 29.66 -10.60
N SER A 115 9.26 30.16 -11.10
CA SER A 115 9.58 30.17 -12.53
C SER A 115 10.32 28.92 -12.98
N GLU A 116 11.19 28.36 -12.13
CA GLU A 116 12.01 27.19 -12.44
C GLU A 116 11.47 25.89 -11.83
N GLY A 117 10.48 25.99 -10.94
CA GLY A 117 9.86 24.89 -10.22
C GLY A 117 10.62 24.51 -8.94
N PHE A 118 9.88 24.04 -7.94
CA PHE A 118 10.45 23.53 -6.70
C PHE A 118 11.09 22.15 -6.92
N LYS A 119 12.42 22.09 -6.87
CA LYS A 119 13.22 20.88 -7.16
C LYS A 119 14.07 20.49 -5.94
N PRO A 120 13.45 20.01 -4.86
CA PRO A 120 14.20 19.63 -3.66
C PRO A 120 15.13 18.45 -3.94
N ASN A 121 16.37 18.54 -3.47
CA ASN A 121 17.27 17.38 -3.44
C ASN A 121 16.77 16.40 -2.37
N THR A 122 16.47 15.17 -2.76
CA THR A 122 15.86 14.16 -1.88
C THR A 122 16.77 13.72 -0.73
N GLN A 123 18.09 13.92 -0.85
CA GLN A 123 19.06 13.58 0.20
C GLN A 123 19.26 14.73 1.20
N THR A 124 19.29 15.98 0.74
CA THR A 124 19.66 17.12 1.59
C THR A 124 18.49 18.02 2.00
N HIS A 125 17.36 18.01 1.29
CA HIS A 125 16.22 18.90 1.54
C HIS A 125 14.98 18.16 2.09
N LEU A 126 14.97 16.82 2.07
CA LEU A 126 13.83 16.00 2.48
C LEU A 126 13.97 15.44 3.91
N VAL A 127 14.83 16.04 4.74
CA VAL A 127 15.17 15.53 6.07
C VAL A 127 14.22 16.17 7.11
N PRO A 128 13.34 15.42 7.78
CA PRO A 128 12.43 15.97 8.78
C PRO A 128 13.17 16.52 10.01
N LEU A 129 12.75 17.71 10.46
CA LEU A 129 13.17 18.32 11.71
C LEU A 129 12.33 17.74 12.85
N LEU A 130 13.00 17.26 13.90
CA LEU A 130 12.39 16.68 15.10
C LEU A 130 12.37 17.66 16.28
N ALA A 131 13.49 18.32 16.56
CA ALA A 131 13.61 19.25 17.68
C ALA A 131 14.77 20.23 17.48
N THR A 132 14.84 21.29 18.30
CA THR A 132 16.07 22.07 18.45
C THR A 132 16.98 21.42 19.48
N ALA A 133 18.29 21.55 19.31
CA ALA A 133 19.28 21.03 20.25
C ALA A 133 19.11 21.63 21.65
N ILE A 134 18.75 22.92 21.72
CA ILE A 134 18.47 23.62 22.98
C ILE A 134 17.32 22.95 23.73
N LYS A 135 16.19 22.70 23.04
CA LYS A 135 15.03 22.13 23.71
C LYS A 135 15.23 20.66 24.05
N ALA A 136 15.97 19.92 23.23
CA ALA A 136 16.38 18.56 23.53
C ALA A 136 17.27 18.48 24.79
N GLU A 137 18.19 19.43 24.99
CA GLU A 137 19.03 19.47 26.19
C GLU A 137 18.24 19.84 27.45
N VAL A 138 17.37 20.86 27.36
CA VAL A 138 16.52 21.31 28.48
C VAL A 138 15.56 20.22 28.95
N ASN A 139 15.07 19.40 28.03
CA ASN A 139 14.10 18.35 28.34
C ASN A 139 14.76 17.02 28.77
N LYS A 140 16.09 16.92 28.81
CA LYS A 140 16.74 15.75 29.43
C LYS A 140 16.36 15.73 30.91
N VAL A 141 15.63 14.70 31.31
CA VAL A 141 15.43 14.43 32.73
C VAL A 141 16.80 14.11 33.32
N PRO A 142 17.25 14.77 34.41
CA PRO A 142 18.47 14.39 35.09
C PRO A 142 18.36 12.92 35.47
N ALA A 143 19.35 12.11 35.09
CA ALA A 143 19.44 10.75 35.60
C ALA A 143 19.60 10.85 37.13
N GLU A 144 18.56 10.51 37.89
CA GLU A 144 18.65 10.44 39.33
C GLU A 144 19.71 9.38 39.71
N GLY A 145 20.80 9.82 40.34
CA GLY A 145 21.69 8.94 41.11
C GLY A 145 23.05 8.57 40.52
N VAL A 146 23.74 9.45 39.78
CA VAL A 146 25.20 9.33 39.63
C VAL A 146 25.85 10.44 40.44
N GLU A 147 26.46 10.07 41.55
CA GLU A 147 27.28 10.97 42.37
C GLU A 147 28.34 11.65 41.48
N GLU A 148 28.37 12.99 41.54
CA GLU A 148 29.41 13.81 40.92
C GLU A 148 30.73 13.55 41.64
N ASP A 149 31.58 12.70 41.07
CA ASP A 149 33.02 12.75 41.39
C ASP A 149 33.70 13.78 40.50
N GLY A 150 34.25 14.80 41.14
CA GLY A 150 34.84 15.98 40.55
C GLY A 150 36.09 15.65 39.73
N GLY A 151 35.94 15.63 38.41
CA GLY A 151 37.07 15.56 37.50
C GLY A 151 36.71 16.18 36.16
N LYS A 152 37.40 17.26 35.79
CA LYS A 152 37.42 17.83 34.43
C LYS A 152 37.64 16.71 33.40
N LYS A 153 36.56 16.21 32.82
CA LYS A 153 36.56 15.50 31.54
C LYS A 153 35.79 16.36 30.56
N CYS A 154 36.53 16.89 29.60
CA CYS A 154 35.99 17.45 28.38
C CYS A 154 34.92 16.51 27.79
N LEU A 155 33.90 17.12 27.19
CA LEU A 155 32.74 16.50 26.55
C LEU A 155 33.11 15.40 25.53
N GLU A 156 33.37 14.18 26.00
CA GLU A 156 33.51 13.00 25.15
C GLU A 156 32.88 11.78 25.84
N THR A 157 31.56 11.72 25.89
CA THR A 157 30.84 10.46 26.23
C THR A 157 29.59 10.28 25.35
N SER A 158 29.65 9.21 24.54
CA SER A 158 28.58 8.56 23.72
C SER A 158 28.36 8.98 22.24
N SER A 159 29.44 9.13 21.47
CA SER A 159 29.43 9.28 20.00
C SER A 159 29.02 8.01 19.19
N LYS A 160 28.13 7.13 19.69
CA LYS A 160 27.79 5.85 18.99
C LYS A 160 26.30 5.52 18.86
N SER A 161 25.37 6.40 19.26
CA SER A 161 23.93 6.12 19.05
C SER A 161 23.54 6.30 17.58
N LYS A 162 22.91 5.27 16.98
CA LYS A 162 22.39 5.29 15.59
C LYS A 162 21.24 6.30 15.40
N HIS A 163 20.52 6.60 16.47
CA HIS A 163 19.31 7.43 16.47
C HIS A 163 19.39 8.49 17.57
N HIS A 164 18.59 9.56 17.46
CA HIS A 164 18.48 10.55 18.55
C HIS A 164 17.78 9.92 19.77
N PRO A 165 18.32 10.08 21.00
CA PRO A 165 17.69 9.54 22.22
C PRO A 165 16.23 9.97 22.37
N LEU A 166 15.92 11.23 22.05
CA LEU A 166 14.55 11.77 22.07
C LEU A 166 13.57 10.96 21.20
N LEU A 167 13.99 10.53 20.00
CA LEU A 167 13.15 9.69 19.13
C LEU A 167 12.94 8.30 19.75
N MET A 168 14.00 7.72 20.31
CA MET A 168 13.92 6.40 20.94
C MET A 168 13.02 6.43 22.18
N GLU A 169 13.08 7.48 22.99
CA GLU A 169 12.21 7.70 24.14
C GLU A 169 10.74 7.81 23.73
N ILE A 170 10.43 8.58 22.68
CA ILE A 170 9.06 8.69 22.15
C ILE A 170 8.52 7.32 21.73
N ILE A 171 9.31 6.54 20.98
CA ILE A 171 8.92 5.20 20.53
C ILE A 171 8.74 4.24 21.71
N ALA A 172 9.70 4.24 22.64
CA ALA A 172 9.69 3.37 23.81
C ALA A 172 8.49 3.66 24.72
N ASN A 173 8.18 4.94 24.96
CA ASN A 173 7.00 5.37 25.71
C ASN A 173 5.70 4.89 25.05
N ALA A 174 5.59 5.00 23.73
CA ALA A 174 4.43 4.52 22.99
C ALA A 174 4.26 2.98 23.04
N LEU A 175 5.36 2.24 23.18
CA LEU A 175 5.38 0.77 23.29
C LEU A 175 5.30 0.26 24.73
N GLY A 176 5.42 1.13 25.72
CA GLY A 176 5.52 0.77 27.14
C GLY A 176 6.78 -0.04 27.47
N CYS A 177 7.89 0.23 26.79
CA CYS A 177 9.19 -0.40 27.01
C CYS A 177 10.29 0.64 27.31
N LYS A 178 11.50 0.20 27.63
CA LYS A 178 12.68 1.07 27.77
C LYS A 178 13.36 1.29 26.41
N PRO A 179 14.03 2.44 26.17
CA PRO A 179 14.79 2.65 24.94
C PRO A 179 15.81 1.56 24.63
N ASP A 180 16.49 1.03 25.66
CA ASP A 180 17.49 -0.04 25.53
C ASP A 180 16.90 -1.42 25.18
N GLU A 181 15.58 -1.58 25.30
CA GLU A 181 14.86 -2.79 24.88
C GLU A 181 14.54 -2.76 23.37
N ILE A 182 14.65 -1.61 22.70
CA ILE A 182 14.45 -1.49 21.26
C ILE A 182 15.72 -1.99 20.55
N SER A 183 15.60 -3.13 19.85
CA SER A 183 16.71 -3.76 19.14
C SER A 183 16.90 -3.21 17.72
N ASP A 184 15.80 -3.04 16.99
CA ASP A 184 15.78 -2.47 15.64
C ASP A 184 14.35 -2.03 15.28
N PHE A 185 14.18 -1.30 14.19
CA PHE A 185 12.86 -0.91 13.70
C PHE A 185 12.83 -0.67 12.19
N GLU A 186 11.62 -0.74 11.64
CA GLU A 186 11.32 -0.24 10.31
C GLU A 186 10.10 0.65 10.42
N LEU A 187 10.39 1.95 10.44
CA LEU A 187 9.41 3.01 10.60
C LEU A 187 9.34 3.85 9.33
N GLN A 188 8.11 4.21 8.96
CA GLN A 188 7.81 5.17 7.93
C GLN A 188 7.31 6.46 8.53
N VAL A 189 7.64 7.56 7.88
CA VAL A 189 7.04 8.87 8.13
C VAL A 189 5.65 8.89 7.51
N CYS A 190 4.67 9.42 8.24
CA CYS A 190 3.29 9.53 7.77
C CYS A 190 2.66 10.87 8.16
N ASP A 191 1.72 11.34 7.34
CA ASP A 191 0.87 12.49 7.66
C ASP A 191 -0.03 12.16 8.86
N THR A 192 -0.17 13.12 9.78
CA THR A 192 -1.08 13.03 10.92
C THR A 192 -2.49 13.48 10.56
N GLN A 193 -2.68 14.20 9.45
CA GLN A 193 -3.99 14.69 9.02
C GLN A 193 -4.94 13.53 8.66
N PRO A 194 -6.05 13.33 9.40
CA PRO A 194 -6.97 12.23 9.14
C PRO A 194 -7.60 12.29 7.73
N SER A 195 -7.97 11.14 7.20
CA SER A 195 -8.76 11.04 5.96
C SER A 195 -10.17 11.55 6.18
N ILE A 196 -10.72 12.29 5.21
CA ILE A 196 -12.05 12.91 5.32
C ILE A 196 -12.85 12.81 4.02
N LEU A 197 -14.17 12.92 4.15
CA LEU A 197 -15.03 13.29 3.01
C LEU A 197 -14.93 14.80 2.78
N GLY A 198 -14.75 15.20 1.52
CA GLY A 198 -14.53 16.58 1.10
C GLY A 198 -15.28 16.94 -0.19
N GLY A 199 -15.06 18.16 -0.68
CA GLY A 199 -15.84 18.74 -1.77
C GLY A 199 -17.14 19.38 -1.29
N ALA A 200 -17.67 20.34 -2.07
CA ALA A 200 -18.88 21.06 -1.71
C ALA A 200 -20.11 20.15 -1.54
N ALA A 201 -20.15 19.04 -2.29
CA ALA A 201 -21.18 18.01 -2.20
C ALA A 201 -20.80 16.80 -1.31
N LYS A 202 -19.65 16.83 -0.61
CA LYS A 202 -19.12 15.70 0.18
C LYS A 202 -18.92 14.41 -0.63
N GLU A 203 -18.51 14.57 -1.88
CA GLU A 203 -18.42 13.50 -2.88
C GLU A 203 -17.00 12.91 -3.02
N PHE A 204 -15.98 13.56 -2.46
CA PHE A 204 -14.59 13.13 -2.56
C PHE A 204 -14.07 12.55 -1.26
N ILE A 205 -13.14 11.61 -1.35
CA ILE A 205 -12.31 11.14 -0.24
C ILE A 205 -10.95 11.81 -0.38
N PHE A 206 -10.52 12.56 0.65
CA PHE A 206 -9.15 13.07 0.75
C PHE A 206 -8.39 12.23 1.77
N SER A 207 -7.38 11.49 1.32
CA SER A 207 -6.66 10.53 2.15
C SER A 207 -5.23 10.38 1.68
N GLY A 208 -4.31 10.10 2.60
CA GLY A 208 -3.04 9.47 2.19
C GLY A 208 -3.27 8.00 1.85
N ARG A 209 -2.41 7.44 0.99
CA ARG A 209 -2.34 5.99 0.71
C ARG A 209 -3.63 5.39 0.15
N LEU A 210 -4.41 6.15 -0.63
CA LEU A 210 -5.47 5.56 -1.45
C LEU A 210 -4.85 4.52 -2.37
N ASP A 211 -3.72 4.87 -2.97
CA ASP A 211 -2.82 3.96 -3.66
C ASP A 211 -1.98 3.15 -2.65
N ASN A 212 -2.26 1.87 -2.39
CA ASN A 212 -3.39 1.08 -2.89
C ASN A 212 -4.25 0.47 -1.77
N LEU A 213 -4.25 1.10 -0.59
CA LEU A 213 -5.09 0.65 0.52
C LEU A 213 -6.58 0.73 0.18
N CYS A 214 -6.97 1.56 -0.79
CA CYS A 214 -8.34 1.63 -1.27
C CYS A 214 -8.78 0.32 -1.96
N MET A 215 -8.01 -0.24 -2.91
CA MET A 215 -8.37 -1.52 -3.53
C MET A 215 -8.15 -2.69 -2.59
N SER A 216 -7.12 -2.65 -1.74
CA SER A 216 -6.94 -3.64 -0.66
C SER A 216 -8.16 -3.71 0.26
N PHE A 217 -8.68 -2.56 0.69
CA PHE A 217 -9.91 -2.47 1.49
C PHE A 217 -11.12 -3.04 0.75
N CYS A 218 -11.35 -2.61 -0.50
CA CYS A 218 -12.49 -3.07 -1.29
C CYS A 218 -12.44 -4.60 -1.50
N SER A 219 -11.26 -5.14 -1.80
CA SER A 219 -11.04 -6.57 -2.04
C SER A 219 -11.35 -7.39 -0.79
N LEU A 220 -10.81 -7.00 0.36
CA LEU A 220 -11.04 -7.68 1.63
C LEU A 220 -12.51 -7.60 2.06
N LYS A 221 -13.11 -6.41 1.97
CA LYS A 221 -14.51 -6.20 2.35
C LYS A 221 -15.46 -7.01 1.45
N ALA A 222 -15.18 -7.07 0.14
CA ALA A 222 -15.92 -7.91 -0.80
C ALA A 222 -15.81 -9.39 -0.47
N LEU A 223 -14.61 -9.90 -0.13
CA LEU A 223 -14.41 -11.29 0.28
C LEU A 223 -15.20 -11.61 1.54
N ILE A 224 -15.11 -10.77 2.58
CA ILE A 224 -15.86 -10.96 3.84
C ILE A 224 -17.37 -11.03 3.58
N ASP A 225 -17.90 -10.09 2.80
CA ASP A 225 -19.34 -10.02 2.57
C ASP A 225 -19.85 -11.10 1.60
N ALA A 226 -19.04 -11.54 0.64
CA ALA A 226 -19.37 -12.65 -0.25
C ALA A 226 -19.38 -14.01 0.49
N THR A 227 -18.61 -14.13 1.57
CA THR A 227 -18.47 -15.36 2.36
C THR A 227 -19.43 -15.42 3.56
N SER A 228 -19.91 -14.26 4.04
CA SER A 228 -20.86 -14.18 5.16
C SER A 228 -22.31 -14.54 4.78
N SER A 229 -22.67 -14.49 3.50
CA SER A 229 -24.00 -14.93 3.03
C SER A 229 -24.05 -16.46 2.89
N GLY A 230 -24.74 -17.14 3.82
CA GLY A 230 -24.72 -18.60 3.95
C GLY A 230 -25.05 -19.41 2.68
N SER A 231 -25.91 -18.91 1.79
CA SER A 231 -26.24 -19.60 0.53
C SER A 231 -25.13 -19.55 -0.53
N GLY A 232 -24.26 -18.52 -0.49
CA GLY A 232 -23.28 -18.27 -1.55
C GLY A 232 -22.03 -19.14 -1.52
N LEU A 233 -21.77 -19.86 -0.42
CA LEU A 233 -20.65 -20.80 -0.28
C LEU A 233 -21.06 -22.27 -0.47
N GLU A 234 -22.35 -22.58 -0.34
CA GLU A 234 -22.86 -23.95 -0.47
C GLU A 234 -22.89 -24.42 -1.92
N GLU A 235 -23.07 -23.52 -2.88
CA GLU A 235 -23.11 -23.83 -4.31
C GLU A 235 -21.77 -23.55 -5.03
N GLU A 236 -20.86 -22.83 -4.38
CA GLU A 236 -19.57 -22.44 -4.96
C GLU A 236 -18.56 -23.60 -4.95
N SER A 237 -17.89 -23.77 -6.08
CA SER A 237 -16.91 -24.83 -6.31
C SER A 237 -15.48 -24.32 -6.40
N GLY A 238 -15.29 -23.02 -6.68
CA GLY A 238 -13.99 -22.35 -6.69
C GLY A 238 -13.53 -21.84 -5.33
N VAL A 239 -12.24 -21.57 -5.20
CA VAL A 239 -11.66 -20.96 -3.98
C VAL A 239 -11.67 -19.44 -4.12
N ARG A 240 -12.29 -18.74 -3.18
CA ARG A 240 -12.24 -17.27 -3.13
C ARG A 240 -11.00 -16.83 -2.35
N MET A 241 -10.20 -15.97 -2.96
CA MET A 241 -8.92 -15.56 -2.40
C MET A 241 -8.67 -14.07 -2.60
N VAL A 242 -8.13 -13.43 -1.55
CA VAL A 242 -7.52 -12.10 -1.62
C VAL A 242 -6.05 -12.23 -1.25
N ALA A 243 -5.18 -11.68 -2.09
CA ALA A 243 -3.74 -11.64 -1.89
C ALA A 243 -3.26 -10.19 -1.85
N LEU A 244 -2.77 -9.74 -0.69
CA LEU A 244 -2.29 -8.38 -0.49
C LEU A 244 -0.76 -8.39 -0.35
N PHE A 245 -0.07 -7.81 -1.33
CA PHE A 245 1.39 -7.86 -1.48
C PHE A 245 2.08 -6.60 -0.92
N ASP A 246 3.30 -6.74 -0.41
CA ASP A 246 4.21 -5.61 -0.15
C ASP A 246 4.97 -5.23 -1.42
N HIS A 247 5.73 -4.14 -1.31
CA HIS A 247 6.83 -3.83 -2.20
C HIS A 247 6.44 -3.65 -3.66
N GLU A 248 5.17 -3.37 -3.98
CA GLU A 248 4.74 -3.07 -5.34
C GLU A 248 5.49 -1.86 -5.87
N GLU A 249 5.55 -0.81 -5.05
CA GLU A 249 6.13 0.50 -5.37
C GLU A 249 7.63 0.48 -5.68
N VAL A 250 8.28 -0.64 -5.36
CA VAL A 250 9.71 -0.88 -5.58
C VAL A 250 9.96 -2.08 -6.50
N GLY A 251 8.94 -2.51 -7.23
CA GLY A 251 9.02 -3.51 -8.30
C GLY A 251 8.71 -4.96 -7.88
N SER A 252 8.10 -5.17 -6.72
CA SER A 252 7.61 -6.47 -6.21
C SER A 252 8.65 -7.58 -5.99
N ASN A 253 9.94 -7.29 -6.16
CA ASN A 253 11.04 -8.26 -6.05
C ASN A 253 11.48 -8.46 -4.60
N SER A 254 10.65 -9.12 -3.80
CA SER A 254 10.97 -9.45 -2.40
C SER A 254 10.26 -10.74 -1.99
N ALA A 255 10.55 -11.28 -0.80
CA ALA A 255 9.88 -12.49 -0.29
C ALA A 255 8.37 -12.32 -0.07
N GLN A 256 7.89 -11.08 0.08
CA GLN A 256 6.50 -10.73 0.35
C GLN A 256 5.80 -9.97 -0.80
N GLY A 257 6.55 -9.66 -1.87
CA GLY A 257 6.01 -8.97 -3.04
C GLY A 257 5.42 -9.93 -4.06
N ALA A 258 4.73 -9.38 -5.06
CA ALA A 258 4.06 -10.18 -6.10
C ALA A 258 5.03 -11.00 -6.98
N GLY A 259 6.32 -10.65 -7.00
CA GLY A 259 7.36 -11.41 -7.70
C GLY A 259 7.82 -12.65 -6.93
N SER A 260 7.33 -12.88 -5.71
CA SER A 260 7.65 -14.06 -4.91
C SER A 260 6.84 -15.30 -5.34
N PRO A 261 7.31 -16.52 -5.03
CA PRO A 261 6.53 -17.74 -5.25
C PRO A 261 5.34 -17.88 -4.29
N VAL A 262 5.09 -16.90 -3.41
CA VAL A 262 4.13 -17.01 -2.31
C VAL A 262 2.71 -17.32 -2.78
N MET A 263 2.32 -16.85 -3.97
CA MET A 263 1.01 -17.07 -4.56
C MET A 263 0.87 -18.52 -5.08
N ILE A 264 1.83 -18.96 -5.90
CA ILE A 264 1.83 -20.32 -6.46
C ILE A 264 1.99 -21.37 -5.36
N ASP A 265 2.81 -21.11 -4.34
CA ASP A 265 2.99 -22.00 -3.19
C ASP A 265 1.69 -22.13 -2.38
N ALA A 266 0.91 -21.04 -2.24
CA ALA A 266 -0.39 -21.12 -1.59
C ALA A 266 -1.39 -21.98 -2.38
N MET A 267 -1.47 -21.77 -3.70
CA MET A 267 -2.34 -22.57 -4.56
C MET A 267 -1.92 -24.04 -4.55
N SER A 268 -0.61 -24.32 -4.57
CA SER A 268 -0.03 -25.66 -4.46
C SER A 268 -0.35 -26.34 -3.13
N HIS A 269 -0.21 -25.62 -2.01
CA HIS A 269 -0.57 -26.14 -0.69
C HIS A 269 -2.06 -26.44 -0.58
N ILE A 270 -2.93 -25.53 -1.04
CA ILE A 270 -4.38 -25.74 -1.01
C ILE A 270 -4.76 -26.94 -1.88
N THR A 271 -4.26 -27.03 -3.10
CA THR A 271 -4.58 -28.16 -4.00
C THR A 271 -4.05 -29.49 -3.46
N SER A 272 -2.86 -29.50 -2.86
CA SER A 272 -2.23 -30.72 -2.33
C SER A 272 -2.95 -31.30 -1.10
N CYS A 273 -3.71 -30.49 -0.36
CA CYS A 273 -4.58 -30.98 0.71
C CYS A 273 -5.73 -31.88 0.21
N PHE A 274 -6.12 -31.78 -1.06
CA PHE A 274 -7.26 -32.51 -1.64
C PHE A 274 -6.84 -33.55 -2.69
N SER A 275 -5.63 -33.44 -3.26
CA SER A 275 -5.08 -34.43 -4.18
C SER A 275 -3.55 -34.36 -4.23
N SER A 276 -2.89 -35.52 -4.27
CA SER A 276 -1.44 -35.62 -4.45
C SER A 276 -0.98 -35.52 -5.92
N ASP A 277 -1.91 -35.45 -6.88
CA ASP A 277 -1.57 -35.33 -8.30
C ASP A 277 -1.18 -33.89 -8.67
N ALA A 278 0.09 -33.68 -8.98
CA ALA A 278 0.65 -32.39 -9.39
C ALA A 278 0.00 -31.79 -10.66
N LYS A 279 -0.68 -32.59 -11.50
CA LYS A 279 -1.41 -32.09 -12.67
C LYS A 279 -2.63 -31.26 -12.29
N VAL A 280 -3.16 -31.48 -11.09
CA VAL A 280 -4.36 -30.82 -10.59
C VAL A 280 -4.15 -29.31 -10.43
N LEU A 281 -2.97 -28.88 -9.97
CA LEU A 281 -2.64 -27.46 -9.84
C LEU A 281 -2.72 -26.74 -11.20
N LYS A 282 -2.20 -27.37 -12.27
CA LYS A 282 -2.25 -26.80 -13.62
C LYS A 282 -3.69 -26.62 -14.12
N LYS A 283 -4.54 -27.62 -13.84
CA LYS A 283 -5.98 -27.56 -14.15
C LYS A 283 -6.68 -26.46 -13.36
N ALA A 284 -6.35 -26.31 -12.08
CA ALA A 284 -6.88 -25.23 -11.25
C ALA A 284 -6.50 -23.86 -11.80
N ILE A 285 -5.22 -23.65 -12.15
CA ILE A 285 -4.73 -22.38 -12.73
C ILE A 285 -5.49 -22.00 -14.01
N GLN A 286 -5.72 -22.96 -14.91
CA GLN A 286 -6.47 -22.71 -16.15
C GLN A 286 -7.93 -22.27 -15.91
N LYS A 287 -8.55 -22.77 -14.84
CA LYS A 287 -9.89 -22.39 -14.39
C LYS A 287 -9.92 -21.18 -13.45
N SER A 288 -8.79 -20.52 -13.24
CA SER A 288 -8.67 -19.38 -12.34
C SER A 288 -8.70 -18.06 -13.11
N LEU A 289 -9.11 -16.99 -12.42
CA LEU A 289 -8.97 -15.62 -12.87
C LEU A 289 -8.41 -14.77 -11.73
N LEU A 290 -7.43 -13.94 -12.07
CA LEU A 290 -6.88 -12.91 -11.19
C LEU A 290 -7.43 -11.54 -11.59
N VAL A 291 -8.04 -10.84 -10.64
CA VAL A 291 -8.30 -9.41 -10.72
C VAL A 291 -7.13 -8.70 -10.03
N SER A 292 -6.25 -8.10 -10.82
CA SER A 292 -5.18 -7.21 -10.34
C SER A 292 -5.80 -5.85 -10.05
N ALA A 293 -6.10 -5.60 -8.78
CA ALA A 293 -6.81 -4.43 -8.29
C ALA A 293 -5.82 -3.39 -7.78
N ASP A 294 -5.68 -2.31 -8.54
CA ASP A 294 -4.78 -1.21 -8.27
C ASP A 294 -5.35 0.07 -8.88
N MET A 295 -5.19 1.21 -8.20
CA MET A 295 -5.83 2.48 -8.54
C MET A 295 -5.57 2.90 -10.00
N ALA A 296 -6.46 3.74 -10.53
CA ALA A 296 -6.39 4.24 -11.90
C ALA A 296 -6.31 5.78 -11.93
N HIS A 297 -5.84 6.34 -13.04
CA HIS A 297 -5.73 7.79 -13.18
C HIS A 297 -7.04 8.40 -13.69
N ALA A 298 -7.74 9.15 -12.84
CA ALA A 298 -8.88 9.97 -13.25
C ALA A 298 -8.43 11.09 -14.20
N LEU A 299 -9.33 11.51 -15.11
CA LEU A 299 -9.13 12.66 -15.97
C LEU A 299 -8.88 13.91 -15.11
N HIS A 300 -7.68 14.47 -15.22
CA HIS A 300 -7.33 15.66 -14.45
C HIS A 300 -7.79 16.93 -15.18
N PRO A 301 -8.72 17.74 -14.62
CA PRO A 301 -9.31 18.88 -15.35
C PRO A 301 -8.29 19.96 -15.74
N ASN A 302 -7.23 20.13 -14.94
CA ASN A 302 -6.15 21.10 -15.24
C ASN A 302 -5.04 20.53 -16.15
N PHE A 303 -5.06 19.24 -16.49
CA PHE A 303 -4.02 18.56 -17.28
C PHE A 303 -4.63 17.53 -18.23
N MET A 304 -5.75 17.89 -18.87
CA MET A 304 -6.52 16.96 -19.72
C MET A 304 -5.71 16.43 -20.91
N ASP A 305 -4.68 17.18 -21.35
CA ASP A 305 -3.75 16.79 -22.42
C ASP A 305 -2.92 15.54 -22.09
N LYS A 306 -2.86 15.13 -20.82
CA LYS A 306 -2.13 13.93 -20.36
C LYS A 306 -2.89 12.62 -20.55
N HIS A 307 -4.21 12.69 -20.80
CA HIS A 307 -5.01 11.50 -21.08
C HIS A 307 -5.14 11.25 -22.59
N GLU A 308 -5.35 9.99 -22.95
CA GLU A 308 -5.77 9.64 -24.31
C GLU A 308 -7.22 10.12 -24.52
N GLU A 309 -7.55 10.64 -25.70
CA GLU A 309 -8.80 11.36 -25.95
C GLU A 309 -10.07 10.52 -25.69
N ASN A 310 -10.02 9.22 -26.00
CA ASN A 310 -11.13 8.29 -25.87
C ASN A 310 -11.08 7.41 -24.61
N HIS A 311 -10.00 7.48 -23.83
CA HIS A 311 -9.81 6.66 -22.61
C HIS A 311 -9.57 7.56 -21.40
N GLN A 312 -10.62 8.30 -21.02
CA GLN A 312 -10.60 9.32 -19.97
C GLN A 312 -11.50 8.93 -18.79
N PRO A 313 -11.04 8.09 -17.85
CA PRO A 313 -11.83 7.72 -16.69
C PRO A 313 -12.25 8.95 -15.90
N LYS A 314 -13.55 9.12 -15.67
CA LYS A 314 -14.09 10.20 -14.83
C LYS A 314 -14.37 9.65 -13.44
N MET A 315 -14.21 10.50 -12.43
CA MET A 315 -14.72 10.19 -11.09
C MET A 315 -16.23 9.94 -11.14
N HIS A 316 -16.70 9.06 -10.26
CA HIS A 316 -18.08 8.54 -10.20
C HIS A 316 -18.47 7.68 -11.40
N GLY A 317 -17.56 7.48 -12.36
CA GLY A 317 -17.77 6.67 -13.57
C GLY A 317 -17.65 5.16 -13.33
N GLY A 318 -17.26 4.74 -12.12
CA GLY A 318 -17.09 3.34 -11.75
C GLY A 318 -15.68 2.82 -11.90
N LEU A 319 -15.55 1.51 -11.70
CA LEU A 319 -14.27 0.81 -11.72
C LEU A 319 -13.68 0.81 -13.15
N VAL A 320 -12.42 1.21 -13.27
CA VAL A 320 -11.72 1.36 -14.55
C VAL A 320 -11.09 0.03 -14.96
N ILE A 321 -11.23 -0.38 -16.22
CA ILE A 321 -10.46 -1.49 -16.80
C ILE A 321 -9.20 -0.92 -17.48
N LYS A 322 -8.02 -1.38 -17.06
CA LYS A 322 -6.72 -0.84 -17.49
C LYS A 322 -6.14 -1.69 -18.61
N HIS A 323 -5.80 -1.08 -19.74
CA HIS A 323 -5.31 -1.74 -20.94
C HIS A 323 -3.94 -1.20 -21.35
N ASN A 324 -3.01 -2.09 -21.70
CA ASN A 324 -1.73 -1.71 -22.29
C ASN A 324 -1.14 -2.84 -23.14
N ALA A 325 -0.96 -2.60 -24.44
CA ALA A 325 -0.45 -3.62 -25.36
C ALA A 325 0.97 -4.11 -25.01
N ASN A 326 1.79 -3.28 -24.35
CA ASN A 326 3.14 -3.63 -23.89
C ASN A 326 3.14 -4.39 -22.55
N GLN A 327 2.00 -4.92 -22.12
CA GLN A 327 1.86 -5.72 -20.90
C GLN A 327 2.30 -4.97 -19.64
N ARG A 328 2.04 -3.66 -19.58
CA ARG A 328 2.07 -2.89 -18.30
C ARG A 328 0.85 -3.20 -17.44
N TYR A 329 -0.22 -3.64 -18.09
CA TYR A 329 -1.41 -4.26 -17.54
C TYR A 329 -1.63 -5.57 -18.29
N ALA A 330 -2.03 -6.64 -17.60
CA ALA A 330 -2.21 -7.98 -18.15
C ALA A 330 -3.58 -8.21 -18.83
N THR A 331 -4.45 -7.19 -18.80
CA THR A 331 -5.78 -7.22 -19.40
C THR A 331 -5.74 -7.57 -20.88
N ASN A 332 -6.65 -8.46 -21.30
CA ASN A 332 -6.92 -8.76 -22.71
C ASN A 332 -8.43 -8.83 -22.98
N ALA A 333 -8.82 -9.13 -24.22
CA ALA A 333 -10.23 -9.17 -24.63
C ALA A 333 -11.06 -10.21 -23.84
N VAL A 334 -10.47 -11.36 -23.51
CA VAL A 334 -11.14 -12.42 -22.75
C VAL A 334 -11.37 -11.97 -21.30
N THR A 335 -10.33 -11.46 -20.65
CA THR A 335 -10.40 -11.13 -19.22
C THR A 335 -11.24 -9.88 -18.96
N SER A 336 -11.18 -8.89 -19.86
CA SER A 336 -12.09 -7.73 -19.81
C SER A 336 -13.55 -8.11 -20.11
N PHE A 337 -13.81 -9.01 -21.07
CA PHE A 337 -15.17 -9.51 -21.33
C PHE A 337 -15.79 -10.16 -20.09
N VAL A 338 -15.08 -11.09 -19.45
CA VAL A 338 -15.56 -11.76 -18.24
C VAL A 338 -15.93 -10.74 -17.15
N PHE A 339 -15.08 -9.74 -16.96
CA PHE A 339 -15.31 -8.70 -15.97
C PHE A 339 -16.53 -7.82 -16.28
N ARG A 340 -16.71 -7.43 -17.55
CA ARG A 340 -17.89 -6.65 -18.01
C ARG A 340 -19.19 -7.44 -17.88
N GLU A 341 -19.19 -8.70 -18.25
CA GLU A 341 -20.36 -9.58 -18.18
C GLU A 341 -20.83 -9.81 -16.73
N ILE A 342 -19.91 -9.87 -15.78
CA ILE A 342 -20.23 -9.92 -14.34
C ILE A 342 -20.95 -8.64 -13.90
N ALA A 343 -20.50 -7.46 -14.37
CA ALA A 343 -21.19 -6.22 -14.07
C ALA A 343 -22.60 -6.16 -14.65
N GLU A 344 -22.80 -6.62 -15.88
CA GLU A 344 -24.11 -6.63 -16.52
C GLU A 344 -25.10 -7.51 -15.74
N LYS A 345 -24.70 -8.74 -15.39
CA LYS A 345 -25.54 -9.67 -14.61
C LYS A 345 -25.96 -9.12 -13.25
N HIS A 346 -25.13 -8.29 -12.62
CA HIS A 346 -25.42 -7.66 -11.34
C HIS A 346 -26.05 -6.26 -11.47
N ASN A 347 -26.49 -5.88 -12.69
CA ASN A 347 -27.06 -4.56 -13.01
C ASN A 347 -26.16 -3.41 -12.54
N LEU A 348 -24.85 -3.61 -12.57
CA LEU A 348 -23.86 -2.59 -12.20
C LEU A 348 -23.70 -1.56 -13.32
N LEU A 349 -23.88 -1.97 -14.58
CA LEU A 349 -23.82 -1.06 -15.74
C LEU A 349 -24.97 -0.05 -15.81
N SER A 350 -26.10 -0.33 -15.14
CA SER A 350 -27.16 0.67 -14.95
C SER A 350 -26.78 1.79 -13.98
N ARG A 351 -25.67 1.60 -13.24
CA ARG A 351 -25.19 2.50 -12.18
C ARG A 351 -23.86 3.18 -12.52
N TYR A 352 -23.00 2.55 -13.33
CA TYR A 352 -21.71 3.11 -13.75
C TYR A 352 -21.14 2.45 -15.03
N ASP A 353 -20.31 3.18 -15.77
CA ASP A 353 -19.97 2.90 -17.18
C ASP A 353 -18.77 1.94 -17.41
N LEU A 354 -18.14 1.39 -16.35
CA LEU A 354 -16.91 0.58 -16.42
C LEU A 354 -15.91 1.10 -17.48
N PRO A 355 -15.35 2.30 -17.28
CA PRO A 355 -14.56 2.98 -18.30
C PRO A 355 -13.25 2.24 -18.58
N ASP A 356 -12.79 2.33 -19.83
CA ASP A 356 -11.45 1.87 -20.21
C ASP A 356 -10.40 2.95 -19.97
N PHE A 357 -9.20 2.51 -19.60
CA PHE A 357 -8.01 3.35 -19.52
C PHE A 357 -6.88 2.79 -20.38
N VAL A 358 -6.34 3.64 -21.24
CA VAL A 358 -5.13 3.41 -22.04
C VAL A 358 -4.31 4.68 -21.97
N VAL A 359 -3.00 4.56 -21.74
CA VAL A 359 -2.09 5.70 -21.83
C VAL A 359 -1.92 6.16 -23.28
N ARG A 360 -1.63 7.45 -23.48
CA ARG A 360 -1.19 7.95 -24.78
C ARG A 360 0.05 7.20 -25.26
N ASN A 361 0.17 7.01 -26.57
CA ASN A 361 1.31 6.30 -27.18
C ASN A 361 2.66 6.99 -26.95
N ASP A 362 2.68 8.31 -26.72
CA ASP A 362 3.88 9.11 -26.47
C ASP A 362 4.24 9.21 -24.97
N MET A 363 3.55 8.47 -24.10
CA MET A 363 3.78 8.45 -22.66
C MET A 363 3.92 7.01 -22.13
N ALA A 364 4.76 6.85 -21.11
CA ALA A 364 4.88 5.57 -20.40
C ALA A 364 3.90 5.51 -19.23
N CYS A 365 3.44 4.31 -18.88
CA CYS A 365 2.78 4.00 -17.59
C CYS A 365 3.69 3.14 -16.71
N GLY A 366 3.42 3.18 -15.40
CA GLY A 366 3.89 2.16 -14.47
C GLY A 366 3.34 0.78 -14.82
N SER A 367 3.99 -0.27 -14.31
CA SER A 367 3.50 -1.64 -14.39
C SER A 367 2.94 -2.03 -13.03
N THR A 368 1.89 -2.83 -13.01
CA THR A 368 1.24 -3.32 -11.77
C THR A 368 1.77 -4.71 -11.39
N ILE A 369 1.22 -5.29 -10.32
CA ILE A 369 1.37 -6.71 -9.99
C ILE A 369 0.75 -7.67 -11.03
N GLY A 370 -0.15 -7.18 -11.89
CA GLY A 370 -0.92 -8.00 -12.83
C GLY A 370 -0.04 -8.80 -13.78
N PRO A 371 0.82 -8.17 -14.59
CA PRO A 371 1.79 -8.85 -15.44
C PRO A 371 2.75 -9.77 -14.68
N ILE A 372 3.14 -9.39 -13.45
CA ILE A 372 4.06 -10.17 -12.61
C ILE A 372 3.42 -11.50 -12.21
N LEU A 373 2.17 -11.47 -11.73
CA LEU A 373 1.43 -12.67 -11.33
C LEU A 373 0.96 -13.48 -12.54
N ALA A 374 0.52 -12.82 -13.62
CA ALA A 374 0.13 -13.48 -14.86
C ALA A 374 1.27 -14.34 -15.42
N SER A 375 2.49 -13.80 -15.46
CA SER A 375 3.67 -14.49 -15.99
C SER A 375 4.26 -15.54 -15.03
N SER A 376 4.31 -15.26 -13.73
CA SER A 376 4.89 -16.19 -12.74
C SER A 376 3.99 -17.38 -12.43
N VAL A 377 2.66 -17.20 -12.40
CA VAL A 377 1.67 -18.25 -12.11
C VAL A 377 1.14 -18.88 -13.40
N GLY A 378 1.12 -18.14 -14.51
CA GLY A 378 0.45 -18.56 -15.75
C GLY A 378 -1.08 -18.39 -15.66
N ILE A 379 -1.56 -17.38 -14.93
CA ILE A 379 -2.98 -17.15 -14.64
C ILE A 379 -3.56 -16.03 -15.52
N ARG A 380 -4.79 -16.23 -16.01
CA ARG A 380 -5.56 -15.18 -16.70
C ARG A 380 -5.75 -14.00 -15.75
N THR A 381 -5.46 -12.78 -16.22
CA THR A 381 -5.46 -11.59 -15.37
C THR A 381 -6.19 -10.41 -16.04
N VAL A 382 -6.97 -9.67 -15.25
CA VAL A 382 -7.53 -8.35 -15.61
C VAL A 382 -7.01 -7.32 -14.62
N ASP A 383 -6.53 -6.19 -15.12
CA ASP A 383 -6.10 -5.05 -14.30
C ASP A 383 -7.21 -4.02 -14.23
N VAL A 384 -7.58 -3.64 -13.00
CA VAL A 384 -8.69 -2.72 -12.73
C VAL A 384 -8.37 -1.79 -11.57
N GLY A 385 -9.05 -0.65 -11.49
CA GLY A 385 -8.81 0.33 -10.42
C GLY A 385 -9.89 1.39 -10.28
N ALA A 386 -10.11 1.89 -9.07
CA ALA A 386 -10.91 3.10 -8.91
C ALA A 386 -10.12 4.33 -9.43
N PRO A 387 -10.78 5.28 -10.13
CA PRO A 387 -10.11 6.46 -10.63
C PRO A 387 -9.77 7.43 -9.46
N GLN A 388 -8.52 7.88 -9.41
CA GLN A 388 -8.04 8.88 -8.45
C GLN A 388 -7.23 9.99 -9.12
N LEU A 389 -7.06 11.10 -8.42
CA LEU A 389 -6.08 12.14 -8.75
C LEU A 389 -4.94 12.15 -7.73
N SER A 390 -3.85 12.78 -8.14
CA SER A 390 -2.66 13.01 -7.31
C SER A 390 -2.02 11.72 -6.78
N MET A 391 -2.07 10.64 -7.56
CA MET A 391 -1.42 9.37 -7.25
C MET A 391 0.04 9.55 -6.81
N HIS A 392 0.43 8.84 -5.76
CA HIS A 392 1.73 8.95 -5.07
C HIS A 392 1.97 10.26 -4.29
N SER A 393 0.95 11.11 -4.12
CA SER A 393 1.00 12.22 -3.18
C SER A 393 0.89 11.72 -1.74
N ILE A 394 1.42 12.50 -0.78
CA ILE A 394 1.11 12.26 0.64
C ILE A 394 -0.39 12.36 0.93
N ARG A 395 -1.16 13.06 0.08
CA ARG A 395 -2.61 13.20 0.20
C ARG A 395 -3.27 13.19 -1.18
N GLU A 396 -3.88 12.07 -1.50
CA GLU A 396 -4.53 11.74 -2.75
C GLU A 396 -6.04 12.02 -2.66
N MET A 397 -6.73 11.89 -3.80
CA MET A 397 -8.19 12.03 -3.84
C MET A 397 -8.87 11.08 -4.82
N CYS A 398 -9.99 10.49 -4.41
CA CYS A 398 -10.89 9.75 -5.29
C CYS A 398 -12.36 10.10 -4.97
N ALA A 399 -13.28 9.61 -5.80
CA ALA A 399 -14.70 9.74 -5.56
C ALA A 399 -15.21 8.69 -4.57
N ALA A 400 -16.12 9.08 -3.68
CA ALA A 400 -16.69 8.17 -2.69
C ALA A 400 -17.52 7.04 -3.34
N ASP A 401 -18.23 7.36 -4.43
CA ASP A 401 -19.04 6.38 -5.15
C ASP A 401 -18.18 5.32 -5.84
N ASP A 402 -16.99 5.68 -6.32
CA ASP A 402 -16.09 4.71 -6.97
C ASP A 402 -15.56 3.65 -5.98
N VAL A 403 -15.42 3.97 -4.69
CA VAL A 403 -15.10 2.97 -3.66
C VAL A 403 -16.24 1.95 -3.52
N LYS A 404 -17.48 2.44 -3.53
CA LYS A 404 -18.67 1.57 -3.48
C LYS A 404 -18.78 0.72 -4.75
N HIS A 405 -18.58 1.31 -5.93
CA HIS A 405 -18.59 0.60 -7.20
C HIS A 405 -17.54 -0.51 -7.25
N SER A 406 -16.31 -0.24 -6.81
CA SER A 406 -15.24 -1.24 -6.73
C SER A 406 -15.61 -2.39 -5.80
N TYR A 407 -16.11 -2.10 -4.60
CA TYR A 407 -16.58 -3.12 -3.66
C TYR A 407 -17.71 -3.98 -4.24
N GLU A 408 -18.73 -3.36 -4.83
CA GLU A 408 -19.88 -4.08 -5.40
C GLU A 408 -19.46 -4.99 -6.55
N HIS A 409 -18.55 -4.53 -7.41
CA HIS A 409 -18.01 -5.33 -8.51
C HIS A 409 -17.18 -6.50 -7.99
N PHE A 410 -16.26 -6.28 -7.05
CA PHE A 410 -15.45 -7.35 -6.47
C PHE A 410 -16.30 -8.42 -5.78
N LYS A 411 -17.38 -8.01 -5.12
CA LYS A 411 -18.35 -8.94 -4.52
C LYS A 411 -19.07 -9.77 -5.59
N ALA A 412 -19.53 -9.12 -6.67
CA ALA A 412 -20.15 -9.80 -7.80
C ALA A 412 -19.19 -10.81 -8.46
N PHE A 413 -17.91 -10.43 -8.62
CA PHE A 413 -16.88 -11.33 -9.14
C PHE A 413 -16.76 -12.62 -8.33
N PHE A 414 -16.70 -12.52 -7.00
CA PHE A 414 -16.63 -13.70 -6.14
C PHE A 414 -17.88 -14.60 -6.24
N GLN A 415 -19.05 -14.04 -6.56
CA GLN A 415 -20.32 -14.75 -6.62
C GLN A 415 -20.59 -15.40 -7.99
N GLU A 416 -20.16 -14.79 -9.08
CA GLU A 416 -20.61 -15.16 -10.44
C GLU A 416 -19.54 -15.85 -11.29
N PHE A 417 -18.24 -15.65 -11.00
CA PHE A 417 -17.17 -16.04 -11.93
C PHE A 417 -17.21 -17.53 -12.34
N THR A 418 -17.39 -18.47 -11.40
CA THR A 418 -17.46 -19.90 -11.72
C THR A 418 -18.57 -20.22 -12.73
N HIS A 419 -19.76 -19.64 -12.56
CA HIS A 419 -20.89 -19.88 -13.45
C HIS A 419 -20.66 -19.29 -14.84
N LEU A 420 -19.98 -18.15 -14.93
CA LEU A 420 -19.67 -17.52 -16.21
C LEU A 420 -18.55 -18.25 -16.96
N ASP A 421 -17.47 -18.63 -16.27
CA ASP A 421 -16.30 -19.24 -16.90
C ASP A 421 -16.63 -20.59 -17.55
N THR A 422 -17.56 -21.36 -16.98
CA THR A 422 -18.04 -22.63 -17.59
C THR A 422 -18.77 -22.45 -18.92
N LYS A 423 -19.25 -21.25 -19.24
CA LYS A 423 -19.93 -20.92 -20.50
C LYS A 423 -18.99 -20.34 -21.55
N LEU A 424 -17.72 -20.13 -21.20
CA LEU A 424 -16.74 -19.48 -22.04
C LEU A 424 -15.85 -20.53 -22.73
N THR A 425 -15.67 -20.41 -24.04
CA THR A 425 -14.73 -21.22 -24.83
C THR A 425 -13.80 -20.27 -25.56
N VAL A 426 -12.51 -20.29 -25.20
CA VAL A 426 -11.51 -19.31 -25.68
C VAL A 426 -10.33 -19.96 -26.39
N ASP A 427 -9.95 -21.17 -25.98
CA ASP A 427 -8.90 -21.98 -26.61
C ASP A 427 -9.52 -23.33 -27.00
N VAL A 428 -9.53 -23.64 -28.30
CA VAL A 428 -10.08 -24.90 -28.88
C VAL A 428 -8.96 -25.83 -29.27
#